data_AF-A0A3D0Q2D2-F1
#
_entry.id   AF-A0A3D0Q2D2-F1
#
_cell.length_a   1.000
_cell.length_b   1.000
_cell.length_c   1.000
_cell.angle_alpha   90.00
_cell.angle_beta   90.00
_cell.angle_gamma   90.00
#
_symmetry.space_group_name_H-M   'P 1'
#
loop_
_entity.id
_entity.type
_entity.pdbx_description
1 polymer ?
#
loop_
_entity_poly.entity_id
_entity_poly.type
_entity_poly.pdbx_seq_one_letter_code
_entity_poly.pdbx_strand_id
1 'polypeptide(L)'
;DNQSVLSALYPFTGQSPADKPNDNDELASALVASVQAKARDSIAVKQAFFDLHSEALLAAAKRIAATYAQQGKLLTAGNGGSSCDAAHLAVEFMHPVT
;
A
#
# COMPACT_ATOMS: atom_id res chain seq x y z
N ASP A 1 6.74 20.89 -5.92
CA ASP A 1 8.14 20.98 -5.47
C ASP A 1 8.52 19.60 -4.92
N ASN A 2 9.61 19.01 -5.41
CA ASN A 2 10.03 17.66 -4.99
C ASN A 2 10.49 17.61 -3.54
N GLN A 3 10.97 18.75 -3.02
CA GLN A 3 11.46 18.84 -1.65
C GLN A 3 10.33 18.70 -0.63
N SER A 4 9.15 19.26 -0.92
CA SER A 4 7.96 19.11 -0.06
C SER A 4 7.46 17.66 -0.01
N VAL A 5 7.45 16.96 -1.14
CA VAL A 5 7.02 15.56 -1.22
C VAL A 5 7.98 14.66 -0.45
N LEU A 6 9.29 14.86 -0.64
CA LEU A 6 10.30 14.09 0.08
C LEU A 6 10.26 14.36 1.59
N SER A 7 10.02 15.61 2.01
CA SER A 7 9.85 15.94 3.43
C SER A 7 8.56 15.36 4.03
N ALA A 8 7.49 15.21 3.25
CA ALA A 8 6.28 14.54 3.73
C ALA A 8 6.49 13.03 3.91
N LEU A 9 7.26 12.41 3.03
CA LEU A 9 7.56 10.97 3.07
C LEU A 9 8.69 10.62 4.04
N TYR A 10 9.64 11.54 4.20
CA TYR A 10 10.83 11.43 5.02
C TYR A 10 11.07 12.79 5.71
N PRO A 11 10.37 13.08 6.82
CA PRO A 11 10.46 14.38 7.51
C PRO A 11 11.88 14.81 7.88
N PHE A 12 12.79 13.84 8.01
CA PHE A 12 14.20 14.04 8.34
C PHE A 12 15.09 14.41 7.14
N THR A 13 14.65 14.25 5.88
CA THR A 13 15.47 14.58 4.68
C THR A 13 15.34 16.03 4.25
N GLY A 14 14.46 16.81 4.88
CA GLY A 14 14.22 18.23 4.57
C GLY A 14 15.16 19.23 5.29
N GLN A 15 16.07 18.76 6.16
CA GLN A 15 17.00 19.65 6.86
C GLN A 15 18.16 20.06 5.94
N SER A 16 18.39 21.37 5.80
CA SER A 16 19.48 21.94 5.00
C SER A 16 20.85 21.36 5.40
N PRO A 17 21.82 21.26 4.47
CA PRO A 17 23.15 20.72 4.75
C PRO A 17 23.96 21.73 5.56
N ALA A 18 23.70 21.80 6.86
CA ALA A 18 24.61 22.39 7.82
C ALA A 18 25.41 21.26 8.47
N ASP A 19 26.69 21.22 8.11
CA ASP A 19 27.78 20.40 8.65
C ASP A 19 27.77 18.88 8.42
N LYS A 20 28.98 18.40 8.11
CA LYS A 20 29.29 17.01 7.78
C LYS A 20 29.13 16.09 9.00
N PRO A 21 28.85 14.81 8.75
CA PRO A 21 28.10 13.94 9.64
C PRO A 21 28.99 13.24 10.65
N ASN A 22 28.47 13.04 11.85
CA ASN A 22 28.88 11.92 12.70
C ASN A 22 27.71 11.39 13.53
N ASP A 23 26.49 11.44 12.99
CA ASP A 23 25.34 10.91 13.72
C ASP A 23 24.55 9.90 12.89
N ASN A 24 25.25 8.82 12.54
CA ASN A 24 24.63 7.61 12.01
C ASN A 24 23.56 7.07 12.96
N ASP A 25 23.69 7.34 14.27
CA ASP A 25 22.76 6.89 15.30
C ASP A 25 21.47 7.72 15.27
N GLU A 26 21.55 9.05 15.10
CA GLU A 26 20.39 9.91 14.86
C GLU A 26 19.65 9.54 13.56
N LEU A 27 20.38 9.31 12.46
CA LEU A 27 19.76 8.89 11.19
C LEU A 27 19.09 7.51 11.32
N ALA A 28 19.74 6.55 11.97
CA ALA A 28 19.18 5.23 12.22
C ALA A 28 17.91 5.33 13.09
N SER A 29 17.94 6.13 14.14
CA SER A 29 16.79 6.40 15.01
C SER A 29 15.63 7.01 14.23
N ALA A 30 15.90 7.99 13.36
CA ALA A 30 14.89 8.61 12.50
C ALA A 30 14.29 7.63 11.48
N LEU A 31 15.09 6.73 10.91
CA LEU A 31 14.60 5.68 10.01
C LEU A 31 13.70 4.69 10.75
N VAL A 32 14.10 4.25 11.96
CA VAL A 32 13.28 3.38 12.80
C VAL A 32 11.95 4.05 13.14
N ALA A 33 11.98 5.32 13.56
CA ALA A 33 10.78 6.10 13.81
C ALA A 33 9.89 6.20 12.57
N SER A 34 10.47 6.39 11.38
CA SER A 34 9.73 6.43 10.12
C SER A 34 9.09 5.09 9.77
N VAL A 35 9.76 3.96 10.01
CA VAL A 35 9.19 2.62 9.77
C VAL A 35 8.00 2.40 10.69
N GLN A 36 8.16 2.73 11.98
CA GLN A 36 7.08 2.60 12.96
C GLN A 36 5.89 3.50 12.63
N ALA A 37 6.13 4.74 12.19
CA ALA A 37 5.08 5.66 11.76
C ALA A 37 4.30 5.08 10.55
N LYS A 38 5.01 4.68 9.48
CA LYS A 38 4.39 4.09 8.30
C LYS A 38 3.59 2.82 8.62
N ALA A 39 4.09 1.98 9.54
CA ALA A 39 3.36 0.78 9.97
C ALA A 39 2.06 1.14 10.70
N ARG A 40 2.09 2.11 11.63
CA ARG A 40 0.89 2.61 12.32
C ARG A 40 -0.13 3.20 11.34
N ASP A 41 0.33 4.04 10.42
CA ASP A 41 -0.54 4.67 9.41
C ASP A 41 -1.17 3.60 8.51
N SER A 42 -0.39 2.59 8.11
CA SER A 42 -0.88 1.47 7.30
C SER A 42 -1.94 0.63 8.02
N ILE A 43 -1.85 0.49 9.34
CA ILE A 43 -2.87 -0.19 10.16
C ILE A 43 -4.13 0.67 10.24
N ALA A 44 -3.97 1.95 10.60
CA ALA A 44 -5.10 2.88 10.76
C ALA A 44 -5.92 3.02 9.47
N VAL A 45 -5.25 3.16 8.32
CA VAL A 45 -5.92 3.24 7.02
C VAL A 45 -6.68 1.95 6.69
N LYS A 46 -6.11 0.77 6.99
CA LYS A 46 -6.82 -0.50 6.76
C LYS A 46 -8.04 -0.64 7.65
N GLN A 47 -7.93 -0.31 8.94
CA GLN A 47 -9.06 -0.33 9.87
C GLN A 47 -10.20 0.55 9.36
N ALA A 48 -9.90 1.83 9.06
CA ALA A 48 -10.90 2.76 8.53
C ALA A 48 -11.50 2.28 7.19
N PHE A 49 -10.69 1.70 6.30
CA PHE A 49 -11.18 1.16 5.03
C PHE A 49 -12.18 0.03 5.24
N PHE A 50 -11.86 -0.95 6.10
CA PHE A 50 -12.76 -2.08 6.34
C PHE A 50 -14.01 -1.65 7.11
N ASP A 51 -13.90 -0.75 8.08
CA ASP A 51 -15.05 -0.21 8.80
C ASP A 51 -16.06 0.45 7.83
N LEU A 52 -15.55 1.15 6.80
CA LEU A 52 -16.39 1.86 5.83
C LEU A 52 -16.87 0.97 4.67
N HIS A 53 -16.07 0.00 4.22
CA HIS A 53 -16.28 -0.68 2.94
C HIS A 53 -16.53 -2.19 3.04
N SER A 54 -16.64 -2.77 4.23
CA SER A 54 -16.83 -4.22 4.41
C SER A 54 -18.01 -4.80 3.61
N GLU A 55 -19.15 -4.13 3.60
CA GLU A 55 -20.32 -4.60 2.85
C GLU A 55 -20.10 -4.56 1.33
N ALA A 56 -19.49 -3.48 0.82
CA ALA A 56 -19.16 -3.34 -0.58
C ALA A 56 -18.12 -4.40 -1.01
N LEU A 57 -17.15 -4.69 -0.16
CA LEU A 57 -16.15 -5.72 -0.39
C LEU A 57 -16.79 -7.12 -0.45
N LEU A 58 -17.70 -7.44 0.47
CA LEU A 58 -18.45 -8.69 0.44
C LEU A 58 -19.30 -8.81 -0.83
N ALA A 59 -19.94 -7.72 -1.25
CA ALA A 59 -20.72 -7.69 -2.48
C ALA A 59 -19.84 -7.92 -3.72
N ALA A 60 -18.64 -7.33 -3.78
CA ALA A 60 -17.68 -7.55 -4.84
C ALA A 60 -17.21 -9.01 -4.90
N ALA A 61 -16.84 -9.59 -3.75
CA ALA A 61 -16.43 -11.00 -3.66
C ALA A 61 -17.53 -11.95 -4.16
N LYS A 62 -18.79 -11.72 -3.75
CA LYS A 62 -19.95 -12.50 -4.23
C LYS A 62 -20.15 -12.39 -5.74
N ARG A 63 -19.96 -11.19 -6.33
CA ARG A 63 -20.06 -10.99 -7.78
C ARG A 63 -18.98 -11.73 -8.55
N ILE A 64 -17.74 -11.72 -8.06
CA ILE A 64 -16.63 -12.47 -8.65
C ILE A 64 -16.94 -13.97 -8.60
N ALA A 65 -17.33 -14.49 -7.43
CA ALA A 65 -17.69 -15.90 -7.28
C ALA A 65 -18.84 -16.34 -8.19
N ALA A 66 -19.91 -15.54 -8.27
CA ALA A 66 -21.05 -15.81 -9.14
C ALA A 66 -20.65 -15.80 -10.64
N THR A 67 -19.74 -14.90 -11.03
CA THR A 67 -19.23 -14.84 -12.40
C THR A 67 -18.54 -16.15 -12.78
N TYR A 68 -17.66 -16.66 -11.92
CA TYR A 68 -16.99 -17.94 -12.17
C TYR A 68 -17.94 -19.14 -12.12
N ALA A 69 -18.92 -19.15 -11.20
CA ALA A 69 -19.94 -20.21 -11.15
C ALA A 69 -20.77 -20.30 -12.44
N GLN A 70 -20.91 -19.18 -13.17
CA GLN A 70 -21.58 -19.09 -14.46
C GLN A 70 -20.62 -19.25 -15.65
N GLN A 71 -19.41 -19.78 -15.42
CA GLN A 71 -18.35 -19.95 -16.43
C GLN A 71 -17.91 -18.63 -17.10
N GLY A 72 -18.10 -17.51 -16.39
CA GLY A 72 -17.62 -16.19 -16.78
C GLY A 72 -16.13 -15.99 -16.48
N LYS A 73 -15.65 -14.76 -16.71
CA LYS A 73 -14.23 -14.41 -16.64
C LYS A 73 -14.04 -13.11 -15.86
N LEU A 74 -12.99 -13.01 -15.04
CA LEU A 74 -12.56 -11.77 -14.41
C LEU A 74 -11.50 -11.08 -15.30
N LEU A 75 -11.71 -9.81 -15.60
CA LEU A 75 -10.72 -8.95 -16.27
C LEU A 75 -10.21 -7.92 -15.26
N THR A 76 -8.89 -7.77 -15.16
CA THR A 76 -8.24 -6.85 -14.22
C THR A 76 -7.43 -5.80 -15.00
N ALA A 77 -7.36 -4.58 -14.47
CA ALA A 77 -6.58 -3.49 -15.04
C ALA A 77 -6.16 -2.51 -13.93
N GLY A 78 -5.02 -1.85 -14.11
CA GLY A 78 -4.50 -0.86 -13.17
C GLY A 78 -3.38 -0.02 -13.79
N ASN A 79 -3.10 1.14 -13.20
CA ASN A 79 -2.04 2.08 -13.63
C ASN A 79 -0.92 2.17 -12.57
N GLY A 80 0.33 2.25 -13.01
CA GLY A 80 1.49 2.35 -12.11
C GLY A 80 1.54 1.17 -11.12
N GLY A 81 1.65 1.46 -9.82
CA GLY A 81 1.68 0.43 -8.77
C GLY A 81 0.46 -0.51 -8.81
N SER A 82 -0.74 0.01 -9.11
CA SER A 82 -1.96 -0.80 -9.18
C SER A 82 -1.99 -1.77 -10.37
N SER A 83 -1.10 -1.62 -11.36
CA SER A 83 -0.92 -2.63 -12.41
C SER A 83 -0.35 -3.93 -11.85
N CYS A 84 0.49 -3.85 -10.81
CA CYS A 84 1.03 -5.02 -10.14
C CYS A 84 -0.10 -5.77 -9.42
N ASP A 85 -0.97 -5.05 -8.70
CA ASP A 85 -2.12 -5.64 -7.99
C ASP A 85 -3.10 -6.30 -8.97
N ALA A 86 -3.38 -5.65 -10.11
CA ALA A 86 -4.24 -6.21 -11.14
C ALA A 86 -3.68 -7.53 -11.72
N ALA A 87 -2.37 -7.57 -11.97
CA ALA A 87 -1.68 -8.79 -12.41
C ALA A 87 -1.69 -9.87 -11.33
N HIS A 88 -1.45 -9.48 -10.06
CA HIS A 88 -1.47 -10.41 -8.93
C HIS A 88 -2.84 -11.08 -8.77
N LEU A 89 -3.91 -10.29 -8.78
CA LEU A 89 -5.28 -10.79 -8.69
C LEU A 89 -5.61 -11.75 -9.85
N ALA A 90 -5.19 -11.44 -11.07
CA ALA A 90 -5.40 -12.35 -12.20
C ALA A 90 -4.68 -13.69 -12.01
N VAL A 91 -3.44 -13.67 -11.53
CA VAL A 91 -2.63 -14.88 -11.29
C VAL A 91 -3.23 -15.75 -10.19
N GLU A 92 -3.66 -15.16 -9.07
CA GLU A 92 -4.28 -15.88 -7.94
C GLU A 92 -5.54 -16.64 -8.36
N PHE A 93 -6.36 -16.09 -9.26
CA PHE A 93 -7.58 -16.76 -9.76
C PHE A 93 -7.33 -17.72 -10.94
N MET A 94 -6.18 -17.64 -11.61
CA MET A 94 -5.78 -18.62 -12.63
C MET A 94 -5.12 -19.86 -12.02
N HIS A 95 -4.38 -19.68 -10.93
CA HIS A 95 -3.70 -20.75 -10.21
C HIS A 95 -4.10 -20.65 -8.73
N PRO A 96 -5.29 -21.16 -8.37
CA PRO A 96 -5.74 -21.08 -6.99
C PRO A 96 -4.68 -21.72 -6.11
N VAL A 97 -4.12 -20.94 -5.18
CA VAL A 97 -3.21 -21.45 -4.16
C VAL A 97 -4.09 -22.24 -3.18
N THR A 98 -4.24 -23.54 -3.43
CA THR A 98 -4.91 -24.50 -2.53
C THR A 98 -3.93 -25.09 -1.55
#